data_AF-A0A4Y2H4V5-F1
#
_entry.id   AF-A0A4Y2H4V5-F1
#
_cell.length_a   1.000
_cell.length_b   1.000
_cell.length_c   1.000
_cell.angle_alpha   90.00
_cell.angle_beta   90.00
_cell.angle_gamma   90.00
#
_symmetry.space_group_name_H-M   'P 1'
#
loop_
_entity.id
_entity.type
_entity.pdbx_description
1 polymer ?
#
loop_
_entity_poly.entity_id
_entity_poly.type
_entity_poly.pdbx_seq_one_letter_code
_entity_poly.pdbx_strand_id
1 'polypeptide(L)'
;MKEVYGRQCLARCTIFRWCQRYEAGRVNIKDNVTNSAAVLAVDELMRQDRRIATREIAVDLSIGKGTVNHIIHKKLDYGKVCAQWVPKNLSEKTARMGVCLTRQFLH
;
A
#
# COMPACT_ATOMS: atom_id res chain seq x y z
N MET A 1 -19.29 31.81 6.53
CA MET A 1 -18.07 31.05 6.92
C MET A 1 -17.19 31.81 7.89
N LYS A 2 -16.71 33.02 7.56
CA LYS A 2 -15.88 33.82 8.46
C LYS A 2 -16.62 34.27 9.74
N GLU A 3 -17.94 34.43 9.67
CA GLU A 3 -18.79 34.70 10.83
C GLU A 3 -18.87 33.53 11.83
N VAL A 4 -18.74 32.28 11.35
CA VAL A 4 -18.85 31.07 12.18
C VAL A 4 -17.48 30.58 12.65
N TYR A 5 -16.47 30.61 11.78
CA TYR A 5 -15.13 30.06 12.05
C TYR A 5 -14.04 31.13 12.28
N GLY A 6 -14.38 32.41 12.17
CA GLY A 6 -13.46 33.52 12.45
C GLY A 6 -12.15 33.43 11.68
N ARG A 7 -11.02 33.53 12.40
CA ARG A 7 -9.66 33.43 11.85
C ARG A 7 -9.26 32.01 11.44
N GLN A 8 -9.97 30.97 11.90
CA GLN A 8 -9.74 29.58 11.50
C GLN A 8 -10.49 29.21 10.21
N CYS A 9 -11.17 30.18 9.59
CA CYS A 9 -11.85 29.98 8.31
C CYS A 9 -10.86 29.64 7.20
N LEU A 10 -11.18 28.60 6.42
CA LEU A 10 -10.44 28.27 5.21
C LEU A 10 -10.56 29.39 4.17
N ALA A 11 -9.51 29.57 3.36
CA ALA A 11 -9.53 30.50 2.24
C ALA A 11 -10.60 30.10 1.21
N ARG A 12 -11.24 31.11 0.58
CA ARG A 12 -12.31 30.91 -0.42
C ARG A 12 -11.89 30.00 -1.57
N CYS A 13 -10.64 30.12 -2.03
CA CYS A 13 -10.07 29.28 -3.08
C CYS A 13 -9.99 27.80 -2.67
N THR A 14 -9.61 27.52 -1.41
CA THR A 14 -9.55 26.16 -0.85
C THR A 14 -10.93 25.53 -0.81
N ILE A 15 -11.94 26.29 -0.37
CA ILE A 15 -13.34 25.84 -0.32
C ILE A 15 -13.86 25.50 -1.71
N PHE A 16 -13.62 26.39 -2.69
CA PHE A 16 -14.08 26.17 -4.06
C PHE A 16 -13.45 24.92 -4.69
N ARG A 17 -12.14 24.71 -4.46
CA ARG A 17 -11.44 23.50 -4.90
C ARG A 17 -12.00 22.23 -4.23
N TRP A 18 -12.42 22.31 -2.98
CA TRP A 18 -13.08 21.19 -2.29
C TRP A 18 -14.47 20.89 -2.88
N CYS A 19 -15.30 21.92 -3.13
CA CYS A 19 -16.61 21.76 -3.77
C CYS A 19 -16.50 21.08 -5.13
N GLN A 20 -15.60 21.55 -6.01
CA GLN A 20 -15.38 20.95 -7.32
C GLN A 20 -14.98 19.47 -7.23
N ARG A 21 -14.10 19.12 -6.29
CA ARG A 21 -13.68 17.73 -6.08
C ARG A 21 -14.84 16.87 -5.60
N TYR A 22 -15.67 17.40 -4.71
CA TYR A 22 -16.85 16.71 -4.21
C TYR A 22 -17.88 16.46 -5.32
N GLU A 23 -18.17 17.47 -6.15
CA GLU A 23 -19.03 17.35 -7.33
C GLU A 23 -18.48 16.32 -8.34
N ALA A 24 -17.16 16.23 -8.48
CA ALA A 24 -16.49 15.19 -9.26
C ALA A 24 -16.53 13.78 -8.63
N GLY A 25 -17.31 13.57 -7.57
CA GLY A 25 -17.51 12.29 -6.91
C GLY A 25 -16.49 11.95 -5.81
N ARG A 26 -15.61 12.89 -5.42
CA ARG A 26 -14.67 12.65 -4.31
C ARG A 26 -15.41 12.74 -2.97
N VAL A 27 -15.74 11.58 -2.41
CA VAL A 27 -16.32 11.44 -1.05
C VAL A 27 -15.28 11.33 0.07
N ASN A 28 -14.00 11.05 -0.25
CA ASN A 28 -12.97 10.92 0.77
C ASN A 28 -12.45 12.29 1.23
N ILE A 29 -12.64 12.57 2.53
CA ILE A 29 -12.25 13.81 3.20
C ILE A 29 -10.73 13.84 3.50
N LYS A 30 -10.06 12.67 3.55
CA LYS A 30 -8.60 12.62 3.72
C LYS A 30 -7.91 13.08 2.44
N ASP A 31 -6.80 13.81 2.60
CA ASP A 31 -5.96 14.15 1.46
C ASP A 31 -5.52 12.88 0.72
N ASN A 32 -5.67 12.92 -0.60
CA ASN A 32 -5.14 11.88 -1.47
C ASN A 32 -3.62 12.04 -1.47
N VAL A 33 -2.97 11.53 -0.43
CA VAL A 33 -1.51 11.30 -0.38
C VAL A 33 -1.20 10.11 -1.30
N THR A 34 -1.65 10.18 -2.55
CA THR A 34 -1.19 9.33 -3.64
C THR A 34 -0.15 10.13 -4.42
N ASN A 35 0.77 10.78 -3.69
CA ASN A 35 1.96 11.35 -4.29
C ASN A 35 2.86 10.20 -4.73
N SER A 36 3.57 10.38 -5.84
CA SER A 36 4.64 9.47 -6.30
C SER A 36 5.60 9.09 -5.15
N ALA A 37 5.88 10.02 -4.24
CA ALA A 37 6.67 9.78 -3.04
C ALA A 37 6.10 8.68 -2.12
N ALA A 38 4.78 8.63 -1.92
CA ALA A 38 4.15 7.59 -1.12
C ALA A 38 4.22 6.21 -1.81
N VAL A 39 4.08 6.18 -3.13
CA VAL A 39 4.23 4.94 -3.91
C VAL A 39 5.64 4.39 -3.80
N LEU A 40 6.67 5.26 -3.93
CA LEU A 40 8.07 4.88 -3.79
C LEU A 40 8.39 4.41 -2.36
N ALA A 41 7.89 5.11 -1.34
CA ALA A 41 8.11 4.73 0.05
C ALA A 41 7.49 3.36 0.38
N VAL A 42 6.29 3.07 -0.13
CA VAL A 42 5.67 1.74 0.01
C VAL A 42 6.50 0.67 -0.71
N ASP A 43 6.96 0.92 -1.94
CA ASP A 43 7.77 -0.06 -2.68
C ASP A 43 9.09 -0.36 -1.96
N GLU A 44 9.75 0.67 -1.42
CA GLU A 44 11.01 0.52 -0.69
C GLU A 44 10.84 -0.32 0.57
N LEU A 45 9.81 -0.05 1.40
CA LEU A 45 9.51 -0.86 2.59
C LEU A 45 9.25 -2.33 2.23
N MET A 46 8.51 -2.59 1.14
CA MET A 46 8.22 -3.96 0.69
C MET A 46 9.43 -4.66 0.07
N ARG A 47 10.42 -3.92 -0.44
CA ARG A 47 11.69 -4.48 -0.92
C ARG A 47 12.61 -4.84 0.24
N GLN A 48 12.62 -4.02 1.29
CA GLN A 48 13.40 -4.25 2.51
C GLN A 48 12.87 -5.44 3.31
N ASP A 49 11.55 -5.52 3.52
CA ASP A 49 10.91 -6.67 4.16
C ASP A 49 9.75 -7.19 3.32
N ARG A 50 9.97 -8.35 2.69
CA ARG A 50 8.98 -9.03 1.85
C ARG A 50 7.79 -9.60 2.65
N ARG A 51 7.86 -9.62 3.98
CA ARG A 51 6.82 -10.15 4.88
C ARG A 51 6.10 -9.06 5.67
N ILE A 52 6.43 -7.78 5.45
CA ILE A 52 5.80 -6.65 6.15
C ILE A 52 4.28 -6.64 5.98
N ALA A 53 3.56 -6.35 7.06
CA ALA A 53 2.10 -6.26 7.01
C ALA A 53 1.64 -4.87 6.54
N THR A 54 0.53 -4.81 5.79
CA THR A 54 -0.09 -3.55 5.36
C THR A 54 -0.35 -2.58 6.51
N ARG A 55 -0.67 -3.10 7.70
CA ARG A 55 -0.90 -2.29 8.91
C ARG A 55 0.36 -1.57 9.39
N GLU A 56 1.53 -2.20 9.25
CA GLU A 56 2.82 -1.66 9.66
C GLU A 56 3.20 -0.54 8.71
N ILE A 57 3.11 -0.77 7.40
CA ILE A 57 3.30 0.27 6.36
C ILE A 57 2.37 1.48 6.60
N ALA A 58 1.11 1.23 6.95
CA ALA A 58 0.14 2.29 7.22
C ALA A 58 0.54 3.16 8.43
N VAL A 59 1.10 2.55 9.47
CA VAL A 59 1.61 3.25 10.65
C VAL A 59 2.90 4.00 10.30
N ASP A 60 3.87 3.33 9.67
CA ASP A 60 5.19 3.88 9.35
C ASP A 60 5.10 5.11 8.45
N LEU A 61 4.21 5.07 7.46
CA LEU A 61 4.00 6.18 6.53
C LEU A 61 2.92 7.16 7.01
N SER A 62 2.23 6.87 8.12
CA SER A 62 1.05 7.61 8.58
C SER A 62 -0.02 7.76 7.50
N ILE A 63 -0.22 6.71 6.69
CA ILE A 63 -1.18 6.65 5.58
C ILE A 63 -2.34 5.73 5.97
N GLY A 64 -3.55 6.03 5.50
CA GLY A 64 -4.70 5.15 5.70
C GLY A 64 -4.49 3.77 5.07
N LYS A 65 -4.85 2.70 5.79
CA LYS A 65 -4.78 1.30 5.32
C LYS A 65 -5.37 1.09 3.92
N GLY A 66 -6.50 1.73 3.62
CA GLY A 66 -7.14 1.65 2.30
C GLY A 66 -6.27 2.20 1.17
N THR A 67 -5.55 3.30 1.42
CA THR A 67 -4.61 3.89 0.46
C THR A 67 -3.40 2.99 0.25
N VAL A 68 -2.85 2.41 1.32
CA VAL A 68 -1.75 1.43 1.21
C VAL A 68 -2.18 0.23 0.36
N ASN A 69 -3.36 -0.35 0.64
CA ASN A 69 -3.92 -1.44 -0.18
C ASN A 69 -4.09 -1.05 -1.65
N HIS A 70 -4.55 0.17 -1.92
CA HIS A 70 -4.68 0.68 -3.28
C HIS A 70 -3.31 0.82 -3.97
N ILE A 71 -2.30 1.33 -3.27
CA ILE A 71 -0.94 1.46 -3.82
C ILE A 71 -0.39 0.07 -4.17
N ILE A 72 -0.44 -0.87 -3.22
CA ILE A 72 0.10 -2.23 -3.41
C ILE A 72 -0.55 -2.92 -4.62
N HIS A 73 -1.88 -2.95 -4.69
CA HIS A 73 -2.58 -3.76 -5.70
C HIS A 73 -2.91 -3.03 -7.00
N LYS A 74 -3.00 -1.69 -7.01
CA LYS A 74 -3.39 -0.92 -8.21
C LYS A 74 -2.28 -0.09 -8.81
N LYS A 75 -1.23 0.23 -8.04
CA LYS A 75 -0.09 1.04 -8.53
C LYS A 75 1.17 0.21 -8.71
N LEU A 76 1.48 -0.67 -7.76
CA LEU A 76 2.65 -1.55 -7.80
C LEU A 76 2.34 -2.93 -8.39
N ASP A 77 1.06 -3.30 -8.48
CA ASP A 77 0.59 -4.60 -8.98
C ASP A 77 1.16 -5.80 -8.21
N TYR A 78 1.35 -5.63 -6.90
CA TYR A 78 1.87 -6.70 -6.04
C TYR A 78 0.75 -7.62 -5.55
N GLY A 79 1.05 -8.92 -5.55
CA GLY A 79 0.21 -9.98 -4.99
C GLY A 79 0.81 -10.59 -3.72
N LYS A 80 -0.04 -11.06 -2.81
CA LYS A 80 0.40 -11.82 -1.63
C LYS A 80 0.58 -13.29 -2.01
N VAL A 81 1.76 -13.84 -1.75
CA VAL A 81 2.06 -15.28 -1.88
C VAL A 81 2.27 -15.91 -0.51
N CYS A 82 1.76 -17.13 -0.32
CA CYS A 82 2.00 -17.92 0.88
C CYS A 82 3.41 -18.52 0.85
N ALA A 83 4.11 -18.51 1.98
CA ALA A 83 5.41 -19.16 2.09
C ALA A 83 5.24 -20.69 1.96
N GLN A 84 6.12 -21.32 1.18
CA GLN A 84 6.18 -22.78 1.07
C GLN A 84 6.94 -23.37 2.26
N TRP A 85 6.44 -24.48 2.81
CA TRP A 85 7.16 -25.25 3.82
C TRP A 85 8.37 -25.93 3.19
N VAL A 86 9.57 -25.65 3.71
CA VAL A 86 10.83 -26.26 3.26
C VAL A 86 11.37 -27.19 4.35
N PRO A 87 11.72 -28.45 4.04
CA PRO A 87 12.35 -29.36 4.99
C PRO A 87 13.67 -28.79 5.52
N LYS A 88 13.84 -28.81 6.84
CA LYS A 88 14.89 -28.09 7.58
C LYS A 88 16.32 -28.63 7.40
N ASN A 89 16.48 -29.80 6.78
CA ASN A 89 17.77 -30.50 6.62
C ASN A 89 17.91 -31.04 5.20
N LEU A 90 18.26 -30.17 4.27
CA LEU A 90 18.69 -30.60 2.92
C LEU A 90 20.21 -30.67 2.94
N SER A 91 20.77 -31.89 3.08
CA SER A 91 22.12 -32.13 2.59
C SER A 91 22.12 -32.00 1.06
N GLU A 92 23.25 -31.62 0.50
CA GLU A 92 23.41 -31.20 -0.91
C GLU A 92 22.84 -32.18 -1.95
N LYS A 93 22.73 -33.47 -1.61
CA LYS A 93 22.21 -34.53 -2.48
C LYS A 93 20.68 -34.59 -2.55
N THR A 94 19.95 -34.12 -1.53
CA THR A 94 18.47 -34.19 -1.47
C THR A 94 17.79 -32.94 -2.04
N ALA A 95 18.53 -31.83 -2.14
CA ALA A 95 18.01 -30.56 -2.66
C ALA A 95 17.58 -30.63 -4.13
N ARG A 96 18.26 -31.44 -4.97
CA ARG A 96 17.95 -31.57 -6.40
C ARG A 96 16.64 -32.32 -6.68
N MET A 97 16.25 -33.29 -5.84
CA MET A 97 14.97 -34.00 -6.03
C MET A 97 13.76 -33.17 -5.58
N GLY A 98 13.90 -32.38 -4.51
CA GLY A 98 12.79 -31.56 -3.99
C GLY A 98 12.39 -30.42 -4.94
N VAL A 99 13.36 -29.78 -5.60
CA VAL A 99 13.10 -28.67 -6.55
C VAL A 99 12.38 -29.15 -7.82
N CYS A 100 12.60 -30.40 -8.25
CA CYS A 100 11.91 -30.96 -9.43
C CYS A 100 10.42 -31.27 -9.16
N LEU A 101 10.05 -31.64 -7.93
CA LEU A 101 8.66 -31.99 -7.60
C LEU A 101 7.79 -30.76 -7.33
N THR A 102 8.34 -29.67 -6.78
CA THR A 102 7.55 -28.46 -6.47
C THR A 102 7.22 -27.61 -7.71
N ARG A 103 7.94 -27.80 -8.81
CA ARG A 103 7.70 -27.08 -10.08
C ARG A 103 6.48 -27.62 -10.86
N GLN A 104 6.02 -28.84 -10.57
CA GLN A 104 4.85 -29.45 -11.23
C GLN A 104 3.51 -28.96 -10.68
N PHE A 105 3.48 -28.33 -9.49
CA PHE A 105 2.25 -27.89 -8.83
C PHE A 105 1.98 -26.37 -8.93
N LEU A 106 2.73 -25.67 -9.78
CA LEU A 106 2.65 -24.21 -9.96
C LEU A 106 2.12 -23.79 -11.34
N HIS A 107 1.40 -24.69 -12.03
CA HIS A 107 0.60 -24.36 -13.21
C HIS A 107 -0.89 -24.44 -12.90
#